data_AF-A0A4Y7XEP1-F1
#
_entry.id   AF-A0A4Y7XEP1-F1
#
_cell.length_a   1.000
_cell.length_b   1.000
_cell.length_c   1.000
_cell.angle_alpha   90.00
_cell.angle_beta   90.00
_cell.angle_gamma   90.00
#
_symmetry.space_group_name_H-M   'P 1'
#
loop_
_entity.id
_entity.type
_entity.pdbx_description
1 polymer ?
#
loop_
_entity_poly.entity_id
_entity_poly.type
_entity_poly.pdbx_seq_one_letter_code
_entity_poly.pdbx_strand_id
1 'polypeptide(L)'
;METSYCFEQQLHQLSHLFILQQQEAFTQLLEQLEFQYYTQPVYFNQLIQAVFELLAHPLATESKNTFDLYVFLSNNWLNLGLAQQQHLVSSIERNYTRYQQPDVLRVINEIIGEKLANKAAWRLIQHLENSTSGLHRAQIPLMLGRLIQYTSSTALKRQAVIMLQLLTQNDERLTRQQAQHILQRTMRLMNPRIWRSLGLA
;
A
#
# COMPACT_ATOMS: atom_id res chain seq x y z
N MET A 1 -28.66 8.50 -21.58
CA MET A 1 -29.30 8.49 -20.24
C MET A 1 -29.31 7.09 -19.62
N GLU A 2 -29.51 6.01 -20.39
CA GLU A 2 -29.56 4.63 -19.88
C GLU A 2 -28.23 4.10 -19.28
N THR A 3 -27.07 4.52 -19.80
CA THR A 3 -25.76 4.06 -19.31
C THR A 3 -25.41 4.57 -17.92
N SER A 4 -25.79 5.80 -17.56
CA SER A 4 -25.55 6.36 -16.21
C SER A 4 -26.32 5.58 -15.15
N TYR A 5 -27.59 5.27 -15.44
CA TYR A 5 -28.45 4.55 -14.52
C TYR A 5 -27.95 3.12 -14.25
N CYS A 6 -27.45 2.44 -15.29
CA CYS A 6 -26.86 1.11 -15.14
C CYS A 6 -25.60 1.14 -14.27
N PHE A 7 -24.70 2.11 -14.48
CA PHE A 7 -23.48 2.24 -13.68
C PHE A 7 -23.77 2.54 -12.21
N GLU A 8 -24.68 3.46 -11.92
CA GLU A 8 -25.08 3.80 -10.55
C GLU A 8 -25.62 2.57 -9.81
N GLN A 9 -26.46 1.76 -10.46
CA GLN A 9 -26.94 0.49 -9.91
C GLN A 9 -25.81 -0.49 -9.60
N GLN A 10 -24.81 -0.59 -10.48
CA GLN A 10 -23.65 -1.44 -10.25
C GLN A 10 -22.81 -0.97 -9.06
N LEU A 11 -22.62 0.34 -8.88
CA LEU A 11 -21.93 0.89 -7.70
C LEU A 11 -22.70 0.64 -6.41
N HIS A 12 -24.03 0.76 -6.44
CA HIS A 12 -24.89 0.41 -5.31
C HIS A 12 -24.77 -1.08 -4.97
N GLN A 13 -24.77 -1.95 -5.99
CA GLN A 13 -24.59 -3.39 -5.79
C GLN A 13 -23.21 -3.69 -5.17
N LEU A 14 -22.14 -3.06 -5.66
CA LEU A 14 -20.79 -3.22 -5.12
C LEU A 14 -20.75 -2.83 -3.62
N SER A 15 -21.37 -1.70 -3.27
CA SER A 15 -21.45 -1.22 -1.89
C SER A 15 -22.26 -2.19 -1.00
N HIS A 16 -23.36 -2.71 -1.52
CA HIS A 16 -24.18 -3.68 -0.80
C HIS A 16 -23.45 -5.00 -0.56
N LEU A 17 -22.71 -5.52 -1.55
CA LEU A 17 -21.88 -6.71 -1.41
C LEU A 17 -20.76 -6.50 -0.39
N PHE A 18 -20.19 -5.30 -0.32
CA PHE A 18 -19.22 -4.93 0.71
C PHE A 18 -19.81 -4.99 2.12
N ILE A 19 -20.99 -4.40 2.32
CA ILE A 19 -21.70 -4.39 3.61
C ILE A 19 -22.09 -5.81 4.04
N LEU A 20 -22.59 -6.63 3.12
CA LEU A 20 -22.93 -8.03 3.37
C LEU A 20 -21.71 -8.96 3.49
N GLN A 21 -20.50 -8.45 3.27
CA GLN A 21 -19.25 -9.21 3.30
C GLN A 21 -19.23 -10.43 2.36
N GLN A 22 -19.90 -10.34 1.20
CA GLN A 22 -19.90 -11.39 0.19
C GLN A 22 -18.64 -11.29 -0.68
N GLN A 23 -17.54 -11.84 -0.19
CA GLN A 23 -16.21 -11.62 -0.76
C GLN A 23 -16.11 -11.99 -2.25
N GLU A 24 -16.42 -13.23 -2.64
CA GLU A 24 -16.25 -13.68 -4.03
C GLU A 24 -17.07 -12.83 -5.03
N ALA A 25 -18.33 -12.55 -4.69
CA ALA A 25 -19.20 -11.72 -5.52
C ALA A 25 -18.71 -10.26 -5.58
N PHE A 26 -18.18 -9.74 -4.47
CA PHE A 26 -17.61 -8.40 -4.42
C PHE A 26 -16.38 -8.28 -5.33
N THR A 27 -15.42 -9.21 -5.21
CA THR A 27 -14.20 -9.22 -6.01
C THR A 27 -14.54 -9.30 -7.51
N GLN A 28 -15.41 -10.23 -7.90
CA GLN A 28 -15.84 -10.39 -9.30
C GLN A 28 -16.48 -9.12 -9.86
N LEU A 29 -17.37 -8.47 -9.09
CA LEU A 29 -18.02 -7.25 -9.54
C LEU A 29 -17.00 -6.09 -9.65
N LEU A 30 -16.09 -5.93 -8.68
CA LEU A 30 -15.07 -4.88 -8.74
C LEU A 30 -14.19 -5.01 -9.97
N GLU A 31 -13.70 -6.23 -10.26
CA GLU A 31 -12.89 -6.52 -11.45
C GLU A 31 -13.67 -6.28 -12.74
N GLN A 32 -14.95 -6.68 -12.79
CA GLN A 32 -15.81 -6.43 -13.94
C GLN A 32 -15.98 -4.93 -14.19
N LEU A 33 -16.23 -4.14 -13.15
CA LEU A 33 -16.38 -2.69 -13.26
C LEU A 33 -15.08 -2.01 -13.65
N GLU A 34 -13.95 -2.44 -13.09
CA GLU A 34 -12.61 -1.99 -13.50
C GLU A 34 -12.44 -2.19 -15.01
N PHE A 35 -12.63 -3.41 -15.49
CA PHE A 35 -12.46 -3.76 -16.90
C PHE A 35 -13.42 -2.99 -17.83
N GLN A 36 -14.70 -2.91 -17.46
CA GLN A 36 -15.74 -2.28 -18.28
C GLN A 36 -15.55 -0.77 -18.43
N TYR A 37 -15.11 -0.09 -17.36
CA TYR A 37 -15.05 1.37 -17.31
C TYR A 37 -13.63 1.94 -17.42
N TYR A 38 -12.58 1.11 -17.49
CA TYR A 38 -11.18 1.55 -17.56
C TYR A 38 -10.93 2.64 -18.62
N THR A 39 -11.52 2.52 -19.81
CA THR A 39 -11.35 3.46 -20.93
C THR A 39 -12.31 4.65 -20.90
N GLN A 40 -13.14 4.76 -19.86
CA GLN A 40 -14.17 5.78 -19.70
C GLN A 40 -13.86 6.65 -18.47
N PRO A 41 -13.07 7.73 -18.60
CA PRO A 41 -12.48 8.44 -17.46
C PRO A 41 -13.49 8.95 -16.43
N VAL A 42 -14.69 9.36 -16.85
CA VAL A 42 -15.73 9.84 -15.95
C VAL A 42 -16.20 8.74 -15.01
N TYR A 43 -16.60 7.59 -15.56
CA TYR A 43 -17.06 6.44 -14.77
C TYR A 43 -15.93 5.79 -13.98
N PHE A 44 -14.73 5.71 -14.56
CA PHE A 44 -13.57 5.17 -13.87
C PHE A 44 -13.20 5.99 -12.62
N ASN A 45 -13.23 7.33 -12.73
CA ASN A 45 -13.00 8.21 -11.59
C ASN A 45 -14.10 8.09 -10.52
N GLN A 46 -15.36 7.89 -10.92
CA GLN A 46 -16.45 7.61 -9.98
C GLN A 46 -16.27 6.27 -9.28
N LEU A 47 -15.79 5.23 -9.97
CA LEU A 47 -15.44 3.94 -9.36
C LEU A 47 -14.30 4.09 -8.35
N ILE A 48 -13.22 4.81 -8.70
CA ILE A 48 -12.13 5.13 -7.76
C ILE A 48 -12.68 5.85 -6.53
N GLN A 49 -13.56 6.83 -6.72
CA GLN A 49 -14.17 7.57 -5.62
C GLN A 49 -15.01 6.67 -4.71
N ALA A 50 -15.83 5.78 -5.28
CA ALA A 50 -16.59 4.78 -4.53
C ALA A 50 -15.66 3.85 -3.73
N VAL A 51 -14.52 3.44 -4.30
CA VAL A 51 -13.50 2.64 -3.59
C VAL A 51 -12.94 3.40 -2.38
N PHE A 52 -12.66 4.70 -2.50
CA PHE A 52 -12.24 5.52 -1.36
C PHE A 52 -13.33 5.63 -0.28
N GLU A 53 -14.59 5.77 -0.68
CA GLU A 53 -15.73 5.83 0.24
C GLU A 53 -15.91 4.51 1.00
N LEU A 54 -15.76 3.37 0.32
CA LEU A 54 -15.78 2.05 0.94
C LEU A 54 -14.61 1.85 1.91
N LEU A 55 -13.40 2.33 1.57
CA LEU A 55 -12.25 2.30 2.48
C LEU A 55 -12.42 3.22 3.71
N ALA A 56 -13.20 4.29 3.58
CA ALA A 56 -13.54 5.19 4.68
C ALA A 56 -14.68 4.63 5.57
N HIS A 57 -15.40 3.62 5.09
CA HIS A 57 -16.49 3.01 5.84
C HIS A 57 -15.97 2.29 7.10
N PRO A 58 -16.66 2.35 8.26
CA PRO A 58 -16.19 1.73 9.50
C PRO A 58 -15.90 0.23 9.38
N LEU A 59 -16.62 -0.49 8.53
CA LEU A 59 -16.41 -1.92 8.28
C LEU A 59 -15.09 -2.25 7.56
N ALA A 60 -14.43 -1.26 6.94
CA ALA A 60 -13.24 -1.50 6.12
C ALA A 60 -12.06 -2.06 6.91
N THR A 61 -11.89 -1.71 8.19
CA THR A 61 -10.74 -2.23 8.95
C THR A 61 -10.87 -3.72 9.27
N GLU A 62 -12.07 -4.29 9.18
CA GLU A 62 -12.38 -5.67 9.55
C GLU A 62 -12.73 -6.54 8.33
N SER A 63 -13.25 -5.92 7.26
CA SER A 63 -13.68 -6.61 6.05
C SER A 63 -12.52 -7.26 5.29
N LYS A 64 -12.74 -8.49 4.81
CA LYS A 64 -11.82 -9.17 3.89
C LYS A 64 -11.75 -8.47 2.52
N ASN A 65 -12.84 -7.81 2.12
CA ASN A 65 -12.95 -7.11 0.84
C ASN A 65 -12.03 -5.88 0.76
N THR A 66 -11.53 -5.41 1.91
CA THR A 66 -10.56 -4.32 2.00
C THR A 66 -9.25 -4.65 1.27
N PHE A 67 -8.88 -5.92 1.23
CA PHE A 67 -7.75 -6.36 0.43
C PHE A 67 -7.97 -6.02 -1.06
N ASP A 68 -9.11 -6.38 -1.62
CA ASP A 68 -9.44 -6.14 -3.03
C ASP A 68 -9.51 -4.63 -3.35
N LEU A 69 -10.04 -3.83 -2.43
CA LEU A 69 -10.04 -2.36 -2.56
C LEU A 69 -8.62 -1.78 -2.65
N TYR A 70 -7.69 -2.24 -1.80
CA TYR A 70 -6.29 -1.81 -1.87
C TYR A 70 -5.56 -2.35 -3.10
N VAL A 71 -5.86 -3.57 -3.54
CA VAL A 71 -5.32 -4.15 -4.79
C VAL A 71 -5.75 -3.31 -5.97
N PHE A 72 -7.04 -2.96 -6.06
CA PHE A 72 -7.57 -2.09 -7.11
C PHE A 72 -6.82 -0.75 -7.16
N LEU A 73 -6.62 -0.08 -6.03
CA LEU A 73 -5.88 1.19 -5.97
C LEU A 73 -4.39 1.03 -6.32
N SER A 74 -3.76 -0.07 -5.91
CA SER A 74 -2.35 -0.36 -6.22
C SER A 74 -2.14 -0.60 -7.72
N ASN A 75 -3.04 -1.38 -8.35
CA ASN A 75 -3.00 -1.66 -9.79
C ASN A 75 -3.25 -0.40 -10.62
N ASN A 76 -4.12 0.49 -10.13
CA ASN A 76 -4.50 1.72 -10.81
C ASN A 76 -3.75 2.96 -10.33
N TRP A 77 -2.60 2.79 -9.65
CA TRP A 77 -1.82 3.88 -9.06
C TRP A 77 -1.53 5.03 -10.04
N LEU A 78 -1.18 4.71 -11.30
CA LEU A 78 -0.87 5.70 -12.33
C LEU A 78 -2.10 6.48 -12.81
N ASN A 79 -3.29 5.93 -12.61
CA ASN A 79 -4.56 6.58 -12.93
C ASN A 79 -5.07 7.45 -11.78
N LEU A 80 -4.50 7.32 -10.57
CA LEU A 80 -4.85 8.16 -9.43
C LEU A 80 -4.26 9.56 -9.61
N GLY A 81 -5.11 10.59 -9.50
CA GLY A 81 -4.65 11.97 -9.43
C GLY A 81 -3.83 12.22 -8.15
N LEU A 82 -2.99 13.25 -8.15
CA LEU A 82 -2.13 13.58 -7.00
C LEU A 82 -2.92 13.74 -5.69
N ALA A 83 -4.10 14.34 -5.73
CA ALA A 83 -4.97 14.49 -4.57
C ALA A 83 -5.48 13.14 -4.04
N GLN A 84 -5.81 12.19 -4.93
CA GLN A 84 -6.23 10.85 -4.56
C GLN A 84 -5.06 10.04 -3.98
N GLN A 85 -3.87 10.15 -4.55
CA GLN A 85 -2.66 9.53 -3.99
C GLN A 85 -2.36 10.06 -2.58
N GLN A 86 -2.46 11.38 -2.37
CA GLN A 86 -2.31 11.99 -1.05
C GLN A 86 -3.38 11.52 -0.07
N HIS A 87 -4.64 11.48 -0.50
CA HIS A 87 -5.74 10.95 0.32
C HIS A 87 -5.46 9.49 0.72
N LEU A 88 -5.04 8.63 -0.21
CA LEU A 88 -4.69 7.24 0.09
C LEU A 88 -3.60 7.14 1.15
N VAL A 89 -2.52 7.91 0.97
CA VAL A 89 -1.40 7.96 1.93
C VAL A 89 -1.86 8.40 3.32
N SER A 90 -2.66 9.47 3.41
CA SER A 90 -3.21 9.94 4.69
C SER A 90 -4.19 8.95 5.32
N SER A 91 -4.97 8.23 4.51
CA SER A 91 -5.88 7.18 5.01
C SER A 91 -5.11 6.00 5.56
N ILE A 92 -4.06 5.55 4.87
CA ILE A 92 -3.14 4.52 5.34
C ILE A 92 -2.52 4.94 6.66
N GLU A 93 -1.92 6.14 6.73
CA GLU A 93 -1.28 6.67 7.95
C GLU A 93 -2.22 6.62 9.16
N ARG A 94 -3.45 7.11 9.00
CA ARG A 94 -4.46 7.18 10.07
C ARG A 94 -4.96 5.81 10.53
N ASN A 95 -5.09 4.85 9.62
CA ASN A 95 -5.74 3.57 9.88
C ASN A 95 -4.76 2.39 9.99
N TYR A 96 -3.46 2.60 9.79
CA TYR A 96 -2.47 1.53 9.65
C TYR A 96 -2.52 0.50 10.79
N THR A 97 -2.57 0.97 12.04
CA THR A 97 -2.62 0.12 13.26
C THR A 97 -3.94 -0.62 13.44
N ARG A 98 -5.00 -0.23 12.72
CA ARG A 98 -6.32 -0.87 12.78
C ARG A 98 -6.41 -2.09 11.87
N TYR A 99 -5.59 -2.17 10.82
CA TYR A 99 -5.57 -3.32 9.93
C TYR A 99 -4.89 -4.51 10.61
N GLN A 100 -5.61 -5.63 10.71
CA GLN A 100 -5.08 -6.88 11.30
C GLN A 100 -4.77 -7.93 10.23
N GLN A 101 -5.26 -7.73 9.01
CA GLN A 101 -5.14 -8.66 7.89
C GLN A 101 -3.73 -8.56 7.26
N PRO A 102 -2.93 -9.64 7.26
CA PRO A 102 -1.58 -9.61 6.69
C PRO A 102 -1.55 -9.24 5.20
N ASP A 103 -2.56 -9.67 4.43
CA ASP A 103 -2.64 -9.38 3.00
C ASP A 103 -2.89 -7.90 2.71
N VAL A 104 -3.69 -7.22 3.54
CA VAL A 104 -3.89 -5.76 3.45
C VAL A 104 -2.58 -5.04 3.74
N LEU A 105 -1.89 -5.42 4.82
CA LEU A 105 -0.58 -4.85 5.17
C LEU A 105 0.45 -5.07 4.04
N ARG A 106 0.42 -6.24 3.38
CA ARG A 106 1.29 -6.52 2.23
C ARG A 106 1.07 -5.54 1.07
N VAL A 107 -0.18 -5.27 0.71
CA VAL A 107 -0.50 -4.33 -0.38
C VAL A 107 -0.19 -2.89 0.02
N ILE A 108 -0.42 -2.52 1.28
CA ILE A 108 0.02 -1.21 1.82
C ILE A 108 1.54 -1.06 1.71
N ASN A 109 2.32 -2.10 2.04
CA ASN A 109 3.77 -2.07 1.89
C ASN A 109 4.20 -1.88 0.43
N GLU A 110 3.47 -2.47 -0.52
CA GLU A 110 3.65 -2.27 -1.96
C GLU A 110 3.37 -0.82 -2.36
N ILE A 111 2.25 -0.25 -1.94
CA ILE A 111 1.89 1.14 -2.23
C ILE A 111 2.96 2.09 -1.71
N ILE A 112 3.36 1.96 -0.44
CA ILE A 112 4.33 2.86 0.20
C ILE A 112 5.73 2.66 -0.41
N GLY A 113 6.23 1.43 -0.38
CA GLY A 113 7.63 1.13 -0.69
C GLY A 113 7.94 1.02 -2.19
N GLU A 114 6.95 0.76 -3.04
CA GLU A 114 7.16 0.55 -4.47
C GLU A 114 6.45 1.60 -5.33
N LYS A 115 5.16 1.84 -5.14
CA LYS A 115 4.41 2.77 -6.00
C LYS A 115 4.74 4.23 -5.70
N LEU A 116 4.81 4.59 -4.42
CA LEU A 116 5.16 5.94 -3.98
C LEU A 116 6.69 6.17 -4.02
N ALA A 117 7.46 5.25 -3.45
CA ALA A 117 8.94 5.12 -3.50
C ALA A 117 9.77 6.42 -3.54
N ASN A 118 9.33 7.46 -2.83
CA ASN A 118 9.90 8.80 -2.86
C ASN A 118 10.08 9.37 -1.43
N LYS A 119 10.34 10.68 -1.32
CA LYS A 119 10.55 11.34 -0.03
C LYS A 119 9.30 11.31 0.88
N ALA A 120 8.11 11.29 0.31
CA ALA A 120 6.87 11.15 1.09
C ALA A 120 6.75 9.73 1.66
N ALA A 121 7.09 8.69 0.88
CA ALA A 121 7.16 7.32 1.38
C ALA A 121 8.14 7.19 2.55
N TRP A 122 9.33 7.78 2.43
CA TRP A 122 10.31 7.80 3.52
C TRP A 122 9.77 8.42 4.80
N ARG A 123 9.12 9.60 4.71
CA ARG A 123 8.51 10.27 5.87
C ARG A 123 7.41 9.42 6.51
N LEU A 124 6.57 8.79 5.69
CA LEU A 124 5.53 7.90 6.20
C LEU A 124 6.14 6.69 6.91
N ILE A 125 7.16 6.06 6.33
CA ILE A 125 7.86 4.93 6.98
C ILE A 125 8.44 5.36 8.32
N GLN A 126 9.08 6.53 8.41
CA GLN A 126 9.57 7.08 9.68
C GLN A 126 8.45 7.33 10.69
N HIS A 127 7.31 7.87 10.24
CA HIS A 127 6.17 8.08 11.12
C HIS A 127 5.65 6.75 11.67
N LEU A 128 5.39 5.77 10.79
CA LEU A 128 4.87 4.45 11.16
C LEU A 128 5.85 3.69 12.04
N GLU A 129 7.15 3.80 11.77
CA GLU A 129 8.21 3.32 12.64
C GLU A 129 7.94 3.87 14.06
N ASN A 130 7.95 5.18 14.26
CA ASN A 130 7.78 5.75 15.61
C ASN A 130 6.42 5.52 16.28
N SER A 131 5.35 5.21 15.51
CA SER A 131 3.99 5.10 16.03
C SER A 131 3.43 3.68 16.12
N THR A 132 4.20 2.65 15.73
CA THR A 132 3.73 1.26 15.70
C THR A 132 4.61 0.32 16.53
N SER A 133 4.01 -0.80 16.94
CA SER A 133 4.67 -1.89 17.69
C SER A 133 4.23 -3.26 17.14
N GLY A 134 4.87 -4.34 17.59
CA GLY A 134 4.47 -5.71 17.28
C GLY A 134 4.45 -6.04 15.78
N LEU A 135 3.32 -6.56 15.30
CA LEU A 135 3.17 -7.02 13.91
C LEU A 135 3.26 -5.88 12.90
N HIS A 136 2.73 -4.70 13.22
CA HIS A 136 2.78 -3.50 12.37
C HIS A 136 4.20 -2.97 12.24
N ARG A 137 4.93 -2.92 13.36
CA ARG A 137 6.35 -2.56 13.41
C ARG A 137 7.21 -3.53 12.58
N ALA A 138 6.89 -4.82 12.63
CA ALA A 138 7.60 -5.84 11.85
C ALA A 138 7.41 -5.69 10.31
N GLN A 139 6.47 -4.87 9.84
CA GLN A 139 6.33 -4.54 8.42
C GLN A 139 7.31 -3.46 7.95
N ILE A 140 7.85 -2.62 8.84
CA ILE A 140 8.75 -1.51 8.47
C ILE A 140 9.94 -1.98 7.63
N PRO A 141 10.65 -3.08 7.99
CA PRO A 141 11.68 -3.64 7.14
C PRO A 141 11.24 -3.97 5.70
N LEU A 142 10.01 -4.44 5.51
CA LEU A 142 9.48 -4.77 4.18
C LEU A 142 9.31 -3.51 3.33
N MET A 143 8.75 -2.45 3.91
CA MET A 143 8.61 -1.15 3.24
C MET A 143 9.97 -0.57 2.87
N LEU A 144 10.95 -0.63 3.77
CA LEU A 144 12.32 -0.19 3.53
C LEU A 144 12.97 -0.97 2.40
N GLY A 145 12.85 -2.31 2.40
CA GLY A 145 13.38 -3.17 1.35
C GLY A 145 12.84 -2.81 -0.04
N ARG A 146 11.53 -2.58 -0.14
CA ARG A 146 10.90 -2.11 -1.38
C ARG A 146 11.36 -0.70 -1.75
N LEU A 147 11.39 0.23 -0.81
CA LEU A 147 11.86 1.61 -1.06
C LEU A 147 13.27 1.60 -1.65
N ILE A 148 14.17 0.79 -1.08
CA ILE A 148 15.55 0.63 -1.57
C ILE A 148 15.58 0.10 -3.01
N GLN A 149 14.70 -0.84 -3.35
CA GLN A 149 14.63 -1.45 -4.67
C GLN A 149 14.09 -0.48 -5.72
N TYR A 150 13.01 0.25 -5.41
CA TYR A 150 12.22 0.99 -6.40
C TYR A 150 12.50 2.48 -6.46
N THR A 151 13.07 3.09 -5.41
CA THR A 151 13.42 4.50 -5.48
C THR A 151 14.56 4.75 -6.47
N SER A 152 14.50 5.87 -7.19
CA SER A 152 15.62 6.35 -8.02
C SER A 152 16.66 7.14 -7.21
N SER A 153 16.33 7.57 -5.99
CA SER A 153 17.19 8.43 -5.17
C SER A 153 18.25 7.64 -4.39
N THR A 154 19.52 7.81 -4.74
CA THR A 154 20.66 7.23 -4.01
C THR A 154 20.68 7.66 -2.55
N ALA A 155 20.30 8.90 -2.25
CA ALA A 155 20.22 9.41 -0.88
C ALA A 155 19.16 8.66 -0.05
N LEU A 156 17.96 8.45 -0.61
CA LEU A 156 16.91 7.67 0.05
C LEU A 156 17.31 6.20 0.23
N LYS A 157 17.97 5.59 -0.76
CA LYS A 157 18.51 4.23 -0.62
C LYS A 157 19.46 4.14 0.56
N ARG A 158 20.41 5.07 0.66
CA ARG A 158 21.37 5.12 1.76
C ARG A 158 20.66 5.23 3.11
N GLN A 159 19.73 6.18 3.25
CA GLN A 159 18.97 6.38 4.48
C GLN A 159 18.17 5.14 4.89
N ALA A 160 17.51 4.50 3.92
CA ALA A 160 16.73 3.30 4.17
C ALA A 160 17.61 2.10 4.57
N VAL A 161 18.79 1.94 3.98
CA VAL A 161 19.73 0.88 4.38
C VAL A 161 20.26 1.12 5.80
N ILE A 162 20.62 2.35 6.15
CA ILE A 162 21.06 2.68 7.51
C ILE A 162 19.96 2.38 8.53
N MET A 163 18.73 2.80 8.25
CA MET A 163 17.60 2.47 9.14
C MET A 163 17.39 0.97 9.25
N LEU A 164 17.45 0.24 8.14
CA LEU A 164 17.33 -1.22 8.14
C LEU A 164 18.42 -1.89 8.99
N GLN A 165 19.66 -1.40 8.93
CA GLN A 165 20.76 -1.85 9.79
C GLN A 165 20.48 -1.58 11.28
N LEU A 166 20.02 -0.37 11.62
CA LEU A 166 19.66 -0.01 13.00
C LEU A 166 18.56 -0.92 13.57
N LEU A 167 17.53 -1.21 12.75
CA LEU A 167 16.45 -2.12 13.11
C LEU A 167 16.91 -3.56 13.35
N THR A 168 18.09 -3.98 12.87
CA THR A 168 18.62 -5.32 13.19
C THR A 168 19.15 -5.44 14.62
N GLN A 169 19.48 -4.32 15.27
CA GLN A 169 20.16 -4.27 16.56
C GLN A 169 19.20 -3.84 17.68
N ASN A 170 18.46 -2.76 17.45
CA ASN A 170 17.80 -1.97 18.50
C ASN A 170 16.27 -2.00 18.42
N ASP A 171 15.68 -3.16 18.08
CA ASP A 171 14.22 -3.29 17.92
C ASP A 171 13.64 -4.53 18.59
N GLU A 172 12.31 -4.65 18.52
CA GLU A 172 11.55 -5.82 18.90
C GLU A 172 12.00 -7.06 18.10
N ARG A 173 11.87 -8.24 18.71
CA ARG A 173 12.37 -9.49 18.14
C ARG A 173 11.89 -9.74 16.70
N LEU A 174 10.59 -9.56 16.44
CA LEU A 174 10.00 -9.80 15.13
C LEU A 174 10.56 -8.83 14.08
N THR A 175 10.63 -7.54 14.42
CA THR A 175 11.21 -6.50 13.56
C THR A 175 12.68 -6.78 13.26
N ARG A 176 13.48 -7.17 14.27
CA ARG A 176 14.90 -7.51 14.08
C ARG A 176 15.07 -8.67 13.11
N GLN A 177 14.30 -9.74 13.28
CA GLN A 177 14.36 -10.90 12.38
C GLN A 177 14.01 -10.51 10.94
N GLN A 178 12.97 -9.70 10.77
CA GLN A 178 12.57 -9.24 9.45
C GLN A 178 13.59 -8.28 8.83
N ALA A 179 14.16 -7.38 9.63
CA ALA A 179 15.23 -6.48 9.21
C ALA A 179 16.47 -7.24 8.73
N GLN A 180 16.88 -8.28 9.46
CA GLN A 180 18.02 -9.12 9.08
C GLN A 180 17.74 -9.85 7.76
N HIS A 181 16.58 -10.48 7.62
CA HIS A 181 16.19 -11.17 6.40
C HIS A 181 16.17 -10.23 5.19
N ILE A 182 15.55 -9.06 5.33
CA ILE A 182 15.47 -8.08 4.25
C ILE A 182 16.84 -7.48 3.93
N LEU A 183 17.67 -7.17 4.93
CA LEU A 183 19.01 -6.65 4.69
C LEU A 183 19.87 -7.64 3.91
N GLN A 184 19.86 -8.92 4.29
CA GLN A 184 20.56 -9.97 3.57
C GLN A 184 20.06 -10.11 2.12
N ARG A 185 18.74 -10.08 1.92
CA ARG A 185 18.14 -10.13 0.58
C ARG A 185 18.55 -8.94 -0.27
N THR A 186 18.46 -7.73 0.28
CA THR A 186 18.86 -6.48 -0.41
C THR A 186 20.33 -6.50 -0.80
N MET A 187 21.21 -6.96 0.09
CA MET A 187 22.65 -7.10 -0.21
C MET A 187 22.93 -8.08 -1.34
N ARG A 188 22.18 -9.19 -1.43
CA ARG A 188 22.36 -10.19 -2.50
C ARG A 188 21.87 -9.69 -3.86
N LEU A 189 20.77 -8.95 -3.88
CA LEU A 189 20.13 -8.49 -5.13
C LEU A 189 20.72 -7.18 -5.65
N MET A 190 21.31 -6.36 -4.77
CA MET A 190 21.86 -5.08 -5.18
C MET A 190 23.24 -5.23 -5.82
N ASN A 191 23.47 -4.53 -6.93
CA ASN A 191 24.77 -4.50 -7.58
C ASN A 191 25.85 -3.99 -6.60
N PRO A 192 26.99 -4.71 -6.44
CA PRO A 192 28.06 -4.31 -5.53
C PRO A 192 28.58 -2.88 -5.74
N ARG A 193 28.53 -2.36 -6.97
CA ARG A 193 28.90 -0.96 -7.28
C ARG A 193 27.93 0.04 -6.63
N ILE A 194 26.64 -0.25 -6.67
CA ILE A 194 25.63 0.57 -5.99
C ILE A 194 25.89 0.53 -4.50
N TRP A 195 26.15 -0.65 -3.93
CA TRP A 195 26.46 -0.80 -2.50
C TRP A 195 27.64 0.05 -2.04
N ARG A 196 28.74 0.05 -2.80
CA ARG A 196 29.90 0.92 -2.53
C ARG A 196 29.56 2.40 -2.67
N SER A 197 28.76 2.77 -3.66
CA SER A 197 28.36 4.17 -3.89
C SER A 197 27.51 4.76 -2.75
N LEU A 198 26.91 3.92 -1.90
CA LEU A 198 26.17 4.37 -0.73
C LEU A 198 27.08 4.85 0.41
N GLY A 199 28.40 4.61 0.34
CA GLY A 199 29.35 5.06 1.37
C GLY A 199 29.05 4.48 2.75
N LEU A 200 28.80 3.16 2.79
CA LEU A 200 28.48 2.38 3.99
C LEU A 200 29.66 1.48 4.43
N ALA A 201 30.85 1.72 3.87
CA ALA A 201 32.10 1.02 4.18
C ALA A 201 32.91 1.78 5.22
#